data_AF-A0A3L8PWG3-F1
#
_entry.id   AF-A0A3L8PWG3-F1
#
_cell.length_a   1.000
_cell.length_b   1.000
_cell.length_c   1.000
_cell.angle_alpha   90.00
_cell.angle_beta   90.00
_cell.angle_gamma   90.00
#
_symmetry.space_group_name_H-M   'P 1'
#
loop_
_entity.id
_entity.type
_entity.pdbx_description
1 polymer ?
#
loop_
_entity_poly.entity_id
_entity_poly.type
_entity_poly.pdbx_seq_one_letter_code
_entity_poly.pdbx_strand_id
1 'polypeptide(L)'
;MKSKVPIIIGIGFAVYTVFVAIAVTNYEPTIADMDWEDRQAHNQGALTQLSLGQHIETVRSKLGAADFSEAKTSDDKKMLVLFYRTHHGKSDGKTTKDECTPLLFVDDHLVAWGPDTYKQYLDAKLTI
;
A
#
# COMPACT_ATOMS: atom_id res chain seq x y z
N MET A 1 59.23 16.33 -2.39
CA MET A 1 57.95 16.95 -1.98
C MET A 1 56.99 15.85 -1.54
N LYS A 2 56.38 15.92 -0.34
CA LYS A 2 55.42 14.90 0.10
C LYS A 2 54.10 15.07 -0.66
N SER A 3 53.59 14.00 -1.26
CA SER A 3 52.34 14.04 -2.03
C SER A 3 51.14 14.26 -1.09
N LYS A 4 50.24 15.18 -1.46
CA LYS A 4 48.99 15.46 -0.71
C LYS A 4 47.85 14.50 -1.08
N VAL A 5 48.06 13.65 -2.08
CA VAL A 5 47.08 12.67 -2.60
C VAL A 5 46.46 11.78 -1.51
N PRO A 6 47.21 11.13 -0.60
CA PRO A 6 46.59 10.27 0.42
C PRO A 6 45.69 11.04 1.41
N ILE A 7 46.00 12.31 1.69
CA ILE A 7 45.18 13.16 2.55
C ILE A 7 43.85 13.47 1.85
N ILE A 8 43.89 13.79 0.55
CA ILE A 8 42.68 14.08 -0.24
C ILE A 8 41.77 12.84 -0.33
N ILE A 9 42.35 11.64 -0.53
CA ILE A 9 41.60 10.38 -0.54
C ILE A 9 40.95 10.13 0.83
N GLY A 10 41.70 10.33 1.93
CA GLY A 10 41.17 10.17 3.29
C GLY A 10 40.00 11.11 3.59
N ILE A 11 40.09 12.38 3.18
CA ILE A 11 38.99 13.35 3.34
C ILE A 11 37.77 12.92 2.51
N GLY A 12 37.99 12.51 1.25
CA GLY A 12 36.89 12.04 0.39
C GLY A 12 36.16 10.84 1.00
N PHE A 13 36.89 9.88 1.55
CA PHE A 13 36.31 8.73 2.23
C PHE A 13 35.48 9.15 3.45
N ALA A 14 36.02 10.04 4.31
CA ALA A 14 35.33 10.52 5.51
C ALA A 14 34.04 11.28 5.17
N VAL A 15 34.07 12.15 4.15
CA VAL A 15 32.88 12.87 3.66
C VAL A 15 31.83 11.88 3.14
N TYR A 16 32.24 10.87 2.37
CA TYR A 16 31.33 9.83 1.88
C TYR A 16 30.70 9.03 3.04
N THR A 17 31.47 8.69 4.07
CA THR A 17 30.93 7.94 5.23
C THR A 17 29.88 8.76 5.99
N VAL A 18 30.13 10.05 6.20
CA VAL A 18 29.16 10.96 6.83
C VAL A 18 27.90 11.08 5.98
N PHE A 19 28.04 11.21 4.66
CA PHE A 19 26.89 11.25 3.74
C PHE A 19 26.03 9.98 3.83
N VAL A 20 26.65 8.80 3.80
CA VAL A 20 25.92 7.52 3.94
C VAL A 20 25.23 7.40 5.30
N ALA A 21 25.90 7.81 6.38
CA ALA A 21 25.29 7.80 7.72
C ALA A 21 24.05 8.71 7.79
N ILE A 22 24.11 9.90 7.19
CA ILE A 22 22.96 10.80 7.07
C ILE A 22 21.85 10.16 6.24
N ALA A 23 22.17 9.55 5.09
CA ALA A 23 21.17 8.91 4.24
C ALA A 23 20.45 7.75 4.93
N VAL A 24 21.19 6.87 5.62
CA VAL A 24 20.61 5.71 6.33
C VAL A 24 19.77 6.14 7.53
N THR A 25 20.18 7.18 8.25
CA THR A 25 19.44 7.66 9.44
C THR A 25 18.17 8.44 9.11
N ASN A 26 18.06 8.99 7.90
CA ASN A 26 16.87 9.71 7.44
C ASN A 26 15.96 8.89 6.51
N TYR A 27 16.30 7.62 6.24
CA TYR A 27 15.47 6.76 5.39
C TYR A 27 14.30 6.18 6.20
N GLU A 28 13.08 6.62 5.88
CA GLU A 28 11.83 6.05 6.40
C GLU A 28 11.24 5.10 5.35
N PRO A 29 11.28 3.77 5.56
CA PRO A 29 10.69 2.82 4.62
C PRO A 29 9.17 3.00 4.57
N THR A 30 8.62 3.05 3.36
CA THR A 30 7.18 3.15 3.13
C THR A 30 6.55 1.79 2.91
N ILE A 31 5.21 1.69 2.99
CA ILE A 31 4.48 0.45 2.62
C ILE A 31 4.76 0.04 1.16
N ALA A 32 5.09 1.00 0.29
CA ALA A 32 5.42 0.73 -1.10
C ALA A 32 6.82 0.10 -1.27
N ASP A 33 7.71 0.27 -0.29
CA ASP A 33 9.06 -0.31 -0.28
C ASP A 33 9.09 -1.73 0.32
N MET A 34 8.01 -2.14 1.00
CA MET A 34 7.89 -3.50 1.55
C MET A 34 7.89 -4.54 0.43
N ASP A 35 8.54 -5.67 0.69
CA ASP A 35 8.37 -6.83 -0.17
C ASP A 35 6.92 -7.36 -0.10
N TRP A 36 6.60 -8.28 -0.99
CA TRP A 36 5.23 -8.77 -1.11
C TRP A 36 4.76 -9.61 0.10
N GLU A 37 5.68 -10.27 0.82
CA GLU A 37 5.37 -11.09 2.00
C GLU A 37 5.04 -10.20 3.19
N ASP A 38 5.90 -9.21 3.45
CA ASP A 38 5.72 -8.22 4.51
C ASP A 38 4.47 -7.38 4.27
N ARG A 39 4.25 -6.91 3.03
CA ARG A 39 3.06 -6.14 2.68
C ARG A 39 1.78 -6.95 2.86
N GLN A 40 1.81 -8.24 2.53
CA GLN A 40 0.68 -9.15 2.73
C GLN A 40 0.35 -9.32 4.22
N ALA A 41 1.36 -9.58 5.06
CA ALA A 41 1.19 -9.72 6.50
C ALA A 41 0.71 -8.40 7.14
N HIS A 42 1.26 -7.26 6.71
CA HIS A 42 0.82 -5.92 7.12
C HIS A 42 -0.66 -5.68 6.77
N ASN A 43 -1.06 -5.98 5.53
CA ASN A 43 -2.45 -5.83 5.09
C ASN A 43 -3.40 -6.72 5.91
N GLN A 44 -3.06 -7.98 6.14
CA GLN A 44 -3.85 -8.88 6.99
C GLN A 44 -4.02 -8.31 8.40
N GLY A 45 -2.95 -7.82 9.02
CA GLY A 45 -2.99 -7.20 10.34
C GLY A 45 -3.84 -5.93 10.36
N ALA A 46 -3.67 -5.04 9.39
CA ALA A 46 -4.41 -3.79 9.28
C ALA A 46 -5.92 -4.00 9.07
N LEU A 47 -6.32 -5.05 8.32
CA LEU A 47 -7.73 -5.41 8.15
C LEU A 47 -8.44 -5.69 9.49
N THR A 48 -7.75 -6.25 10.48
CA THR A 48 -8.33 -6.52 11.81
C THR A 48 -8.65 -5.26 12.61
N GLN A 49 -8.08 -4.12 12.20
CA GLN A 49 -8.22 -2.82 12.87
C GLN A 49 -9.14 -1.86 12.09
N LEU A 50 -9.77 -2.35 11.01
CA LEU A 50 -10.74 -1.57 10.26
C LEU A 50 -12.05 -1.47 11.02
N SER A 51 -12.77 -0.40 10.74
CA SER A 51 -14.11 -0.17 11.27
C SER A 51 -14.97 0.45 10.20
N LEU A 52 -16.23 0.02 10.15
CA LEU A 52 -17.22 0.61 9.25
C LEU A 52 -17.35 2.12 9.51
N GLY A 53 -17.58 2.89 8.45
CA GLY A 53 -17.63 4.34 8.49
C GLY A 53 -16.27 5.03 8.50
N GLN A 54 -15.14 4.31 8.46
CA GLN A 54 -13.83 4.95 8.26
C GLN A 54 -13.77 5.64 6.89
N HIS A 55 -13.26 6.87 6.87
CA HIS A 55 -13.00 7.59 5.63
C HIS A 55 -11.88 6.91 4.83
N ILE A 56 -11.99 6.90 3.51
CA ILE A 56 -11.04 6.25 2.60
C ILE A 56 -9.59 6.66 2.83
N GLU A 57 -9.33 7.93 3.11
CA GLU A 57 -7.98 8.43 3.38
C GLU A 57 -7.37 7.84 4.65
N THR A 58 -8.18 7.56 5.69
CA THR A 58 -7.71 6.86 6.89
C THR A 58 -7.38 5.39 6.62
N VAL A 59 -8.10 4.77 5.69
CA VAL A 59 -7.80 3.39 5.28
C VAL A 59 -6.54 3.35 4.42
N ARG A 60 -6.39 4.27 3.47
CA ARG A 60 -5.19 4.42 2.63
C ARG A 60 -3.94 4.76 3.41
N SER A 61 -4.05 5.58 4.46
CA SER A 61 -2.89 5.87 5.32
C SER A 61 -2.39 4.63 6.07
N LYS A 62 -3.25 3.64 6.32
CA LYS A 62 -2.90 2.38 6.99
C LYS A 62 -2.41 1.31 6.01
N LEU A 63 -3.09 1.14 4.89
CA LEU A 63 -2.85 0.05 3.94
C LEU A 63 -1.98 0.45 2.73
N GLY A 64 -1.74 1.74 2.53
CA GLY A 64 -1.07 2.25 1.34
C GLY A 64 -1.95 2.18 0.08
N ALA A 65 -1.29 2.17 -1.08
CA ALA A 65 -1.95 2.04 -2.37
C ALA A 65 -2.54 0.64 -2.55
N ALA A 66 -3.76 0.57 -3.10
CA ALA A 66 -4.41 -0.69 -3.45
C ALA A 66 -3.78 -1.31 -4.70
N ASP A 67 -3.78 -2.65 -4.77
CA ASP A 67 -3.32 -3.40 -5.94
C ASP A 67 -4.25 -3.19 -7.15
N PHE A 68 -5.56 -3.10 -6.88
CA PHE A 68 -6.58 -2.79 -7.89
C PHE A 68 -7.64 -1.84 -7.33
N SER A 69 -8.32 -1.12 -8.22
CA SER A 69 -9.46 -0.27 -7.87
C SER A 69 -10.52 -0.30 -8.97
N GLU A 70 -11.79 -0.29 -8.57
CA GLU A 70 -12.92 -0.09 -9.48
C GLU A 70 -13.94 0.85 -8.86
N ALA A 71 -14.65 1.62 -9.68
CA ALA A 71 -15.67 2.53 -9.20
C ALA A 71 -16.89 2.56 -10.14
N LYS A 72 -18.06 2.81 -9.57
CA LYS A 72 -19.31 3.07 -10.30
C LYS A 72 -20.24 3.95 -9.48
N THR A 73 -21.22 4.54 -10.15
CA THR A 73 -22.35 5.20 -9.47
C THR A 73 -23.53 4.24 -9.37
N SER A 74 -24.13 4.14 -8.19
CA SER A 74 -25.30 3.32 -7.92
C SER A 74 -26.27 4.07 -7.01
N ASP A 75 -27.52 4.23 -7.45
CA ASP A 75 -28.56 4.98 -6.74
C ASP A 75 -28.07 6.37 -6.27
N ASP A 76 -27.42 7.13 -7.17
CA ASP A 76 -26.79 8.45 -6.93
C ASP A 76 -25.63 8.46 -5.92
N LYS A 77 -25.16 7.30 -5.48
CA LYS A 77 -24.00 7.17 -4.58
C LYS A 77 -22.75 6.74 -5.33
N LYS A 78 -21.61 7.26 -4.90
CA LYS A 78 -20.30 6.86 -5.46
C LYS A 78 -19.83 5.60 -4.77
N MET A 79 -19.76 4.50 -5.51
CA MET A 79 -19.18 3.25 -5.03
C MET A 79 -17.75 3.11 -5.54
N LEU A 80 -16.82 2.80 -4.65
CA LEU A 80 -15.42 2.52 -4.94
C LEU A 80 -15.02 1.23 -4.21
N VAL A 81 -14.50 0.25 -4.94
CA VAL A 81 -13.92 -0.95 -4.35
C VAL A 81 -12.41 -0.94 -4.54
N LEU A 82 -11.68 -1.09 -3.44
CA LEU A 82 -10.23 -1.23 -3.42
C LEU A 82 -9.86 -2.67 -3.09
N PHE A 83 -8.85 -3.20 -3.77
CA PHE A 83 -8.36 -4.56 -3.56
C PHE A 83 -6.95 -4.52 -2.99
N TYR A 84 -6.76 -5.14 -1.83
CA TYR A 84 -5.45 -5.27 -1.19
C TYR A 84 -5.04 -6.73 -1.12
N ARG A 85 -3.81 -7.05 -1.57
CA ARG A 85 -3.22 -8.38 -1.45
C ARG A 85 -3.17 -8.79 0.02
N THR A 86 -3.78 -9.91 0.34
CA THR A 86 -3.94 -10.38 1.73
C THR A 86 -3.67 -11.85 1.90
N HIS A 87 -3.45 -12.59 0.82
CA HIS A 87 -3.08 -13.99 0.90
C HIS A 87 -2.36 -14.39 -0.38
N HIS A 88 -1.59 -15.47 -0.28
CA HIS A 88 -0.84 -16.00 -1.39
C HIS A 88 -1.68 -17.07 -2.10
N GLY A 89 -1.91 -16.88 -3.41
CA GLY A 89 -2.53 -17.85 -4.29
C GLY A 89 -1.50 -18.56 -5.17
N LYS A 90 -0.70 -17.80 -5.93
CA LYS A 90 0.26 -18.34 -6.90
C LYS A 90 1.61 -17.63 -6.83
N SER A 91 2.69 -18.38 -7.03
CA SER A 91 4.06 -17.87 -7.06
C SER A 91 4.54 -17.59 -8.49
N ASP A 92 3.77 -16.84 -9.27
CA ASP A 92 4.10 -16.50 -10.67
C ASP A 92 4.60 -15.04 -10.83
N GLY A 93 4.78 -14.34 -9.71
CA GLY A 93 5.25 -12.96 -9.67
C GLY A 93 4.20 -11.93 -10.06
N LYS A 94 2.92 -12.31 -10.18
CA LYS A 94 1.82 -11.41 -10.50
C LYS A 94 0.75 -11.47 -9.41
N THR A 95 0.31 -10.31 -8.94
CA THR A 95 -0.86 -10.24 -8.06
C THR A 95 -2.13 -10.38 -8.91
N THR A 96 -3.07 -11.20 -8.45
CA THR A 96 -4.41 -11.30 -9.04
C THR A 96 -5.49 -10.94 -8.02
N LYS A 97 -6.70 -10.63 -8.50
CA LYS A 97 -7.81 -10.21 -7.61
C LYS A 97 -8.25 -11.30 -6.64
N ASP A 98 -8.10 -12.57 -7.01
CA ASP A 98 -8.38 -13.70 -6.14
C ASP A 98 -7.41 -13.82 -4.96
N GLU A 99 -6.26 -13.15 -4.99
CA GLU A 99 -5.30 -13.04 -3.88
C GLU A 99 -5.57 -11.81 -2.96
N CYS A 100 -6.62 -11.05 -3.28
CA CYS A 100 -6.93 -9.79 -2.64
C CYS A 100 -8.20 -9.85 -1.78
N THR A 101 -8.24 -9.03 -0.73
CA THR A 101 -9.48 -8.74 -0.02
C THR A 101 -10.06 -7.42 -0.54
N PRO A 102 -11.31 -7.41 -1.03
CA PRO A 102 -11.98 -6.20 -1.46
C PRO A 102 -12.52 -5.41 -0.25
N LEU A 103 -12.38 -4.08 -0.32
CA LEU A 103 -12.93 -3.09 0.60
C LEU A 103 -13.84 -2.17 -0.21
N LEU A 104 -15.11 -2.11 0.14
CA LEU A 104 -16.11 -1.29 -0.52
C LEU A 104 -16.34 0.01 0.26
N PHE A 105 -16.24 1.10 -0.48
CA PHE A 105 -16.54 2.45 -0.03
C PHE A 105 -17.78 2.96 -0.74
N VAL A 106 -18.63 3.64 0.01
CA VAL A 106 -19.79 4.38 -0.51
C VAL A 106 -19.67 5.80 0.01
N ASP A 107 -19.66 6.77 -0.90
CA ASP A 107 -19.46 8.20 -0.60
C ASP A 107 -18.25 8.42 0.34
N ASP A 108 -17.12 7.82 -0.05
CA ASP A 108 -15.81 7.88 0.64
C ASP A 108 -15.73 7.19 2.02
N HIS A 109 -16.77 6.47 2.45
CA HIS A 109 -16.81 5.76 3.73
C HIS A 109 -16.81 4.24 3.55
N LEU A 110 -16.02 3.53 4.36
CA LEU A 110 -15.94 2.07 4.34
C LEU A 110 -17.27 1.44 4.80
N VAL A 111 -17.94 0.69 3.92
CA VAL A 111 -19.24 0.05 4.21
C VAL A 111 -19.18 -1.47 4.27
N ALA A 112 -18.16 -2.08 3.68
CA ALA A 112 -17.95 -3.53 3.73
C ALA A 112 -16.51 -3.90 3.37
N TRP A 113 -16.02 -5.03 3.87
CA TRP A 113 -14.81 -5.66 3.38
C TRP A 113 -14.89 -7.18 3.57
N GLY A 114 -14.13 -7.94 2.78
CA GLY A 114 -14.12 -9.41 2.83
C GLY A 114 -14.68 -10.06 1.56
N PRO A 115 -14.71 -11.41 1.49
CA PRO A 115 -14.92 -12.18 0.26
C PRO A 115 -16.18 -11.82 -0.53
N ASP A 116 -17.30 -11.58 0.15
CA ASP A 116 -18.60 -11.29 -0.49
C ASP A 116 -18.74 -9.82 -0.95
N THR A 117 -17.81 -8.95 -0.56
CA THR A 117 -17.91 -7.49 -0.78
C THR A 117 -17.87 -7.15 -2.27
N TYR A 118 -17.05 -7.85 -3.06
CA TYR A 118 -17.01 -7.59 -4.50
C TYR A 118 -18.30 -8.00 -5.19
N LYS A 119 -18.95 -9.08 -4.74
CA LYS A 119 -20.27 -9.45 -5.24
C LYS A 119 -21.32 -8.38 -4.93
N GLN A 120 -21.32 -7.83 -3.71
CA GLN A 120 -22.20 -6.72 -3.32
C GLN A 120 -21.96 -5.48 -4.20
N TYR A 121 -20.70 -5.19 -4.51
CA TYR A 121 -20.36 -4.14 -5.48
C TYR A 121 -20.97 -4.46 -6.85
N LEU A 122 -20.79 -5.66 -7.40
CA LEU A 122 -21.33 -6.02 -8.73
C LEU A 122 -22.86 -5.98 -8.78
N ASP A 123 -23.54 -6.48 -7.76
CA ASP A 123 -25.01 -6.59 -7.68
C ASP A 123 -25.72 -5.22 -7.54
N ALA A 124 -25.00 -4.17 -7.16
CA ALA A 124 -25.55 -2.82 -7.04
C ALA A 124 -25.98 -2.26 -8.41
N LYS A 125 -27.19 -1.67 -8.47
CA LYS A 125 -27.78 -1.19 -9.73
C LYS A 125 -27.01 0.00 -10.27
N LEU A 126 -26.75 0.02 -11.58
CA LEU A 126 -26.17 1.21 -12.22
C LEU A 126 -27.23 2.31 -12.32
N THR A 127 -26.86 3.52 -11.92
CA THR A 127 -27.57 4.72 -12.35
C THR A 127 -27.03 5.11 -13.72
N ILE A 128 -27.86 4.99 -14.76
CA ILE A 128 -27.55 5.35 -16.15
C ILE A 128 -28.35 6.60 -16.52
#